data_AF-B4ML89-F1
#
_entry.id   AF-B4ML89-F1
#
_cell.length_a   1.000
_cell.length_b   1.000
_cell.length_c   1.000
_cell.angle_alpha   90.00
_cell.angle_beta   90.00
_cell.angle_gamma   90.00
#
_symmetry.space_group_name_H-M   'P 1'
#
loop_
_entity.id
_entity.type
_entity.pdbx_description
1 polymer ?
#
loop_
_entity_poly.entity_id
_entity_poly.type
_entity_poly.pdbx_seq_one_letter_code
_entity_poly.pdbx_strand_id
1 'polypeptide(L)' 'MDNTKEAAQDDPKRKSDQKRLIQLMHEYNNLKDATQIVLAALAQSNGVSLKSMHKKYNLPIGE' A
#
# COMPACT_ATOMS: atom_id res chain seq x y z
N MET A 1 -30.92 36.37 -8.31
CA MET A 1 -29.99 35.69 -7.39
C MET A 1 -30.48 34.27 -7.28
N ASP A 2 -30.12 33.41 -8.21
CA ASP A 2 -30.44 31.99 -8.12
C ASP A 2 -29.13 31.24 -8.28
N ASN A 3 -28.45 31.15 -7.15
CA ASN A 3 -27.20 30.44 -7.01
C ASN A 3 -27.55 28.96 -7.10
N THR A 4 -27.26 28.35 -8.25
CA THR A 4 -27.33 26.90 -8.49
C THR A 4 -26.43 26.21 -7.47
N LYS A 5 -26.98 25.89 -6.29
CA LYS A 5 -26.32 25.02 -5.33
C LYS A 5 -26.26 23.66 -5.99
N GLU A 6 -25.07 23.36 -6.51
CA GLU A 6 -24.64 22.01 -6.87
C GLU A 6 -25.13 21.05 -5.79
N ALA A 7 -26.11 20.23 -6.17
CA ALA A 7 -26.42 19.04 -5.42
C ALA A 7 -25.16 18.17 -5.48
N ALA A 8 -24.34 18.24 -4.44
CA ALA A 8 -23.31 17.26 -4.17
C ALA A 8 -24.03 15.91 -4.01
N GLN A 9 -24.17 15.20 -5.13
CA GLN A 9 -24.82 13.91 -5.19
C GLN A 9 -24.09 12.97 -4.25
N ASP A 10 -24.83 12.49 -3.25
CA ASP A 10 -24.48 11.41 -2.35
C ASP A 10 -24.47 10.09 -3.14
N ASP A 11 -23.51 9.95 -4.06
CA ASP A 11 -23.41 8.81 -4.96
C ASP A 11 -22.86 7.60 -4.17
N PRO A 12 -23.72 6.60 -3.88
CA PRO A 12 -23.32 5.45 -3.08
C PRO A 12 -22.17 4.66 -3.73
N LYS A 13 -22.01 4.77 -5.05
CA LYS A 13 -20.93 4.12 -5.79
C LYS A 13 -19.57 4.76 -5.51
N ARG A 14 -19.50 6.08 -5.35
CA ARG A 14 -18.25 6.77 -4.97
C ARG A 14 -17.81 6.38 -3.56
N LYS A 15 -18.76 6.27 -2.63
CA LYS A 15 -18.49 5.79 -1.26
C LYS A 15 -18.02 4.34 -1.24
N SER A 16 -18.61 3.46 -2.07
CA SER A 16 -18.15 2.07 -2.18
C SER A 16 -16.75 1.97 -2.78
N ASP A 17 -16.46 2.75 -3.83
CA ASP A 17 -15.16 2.75 -4.49
C ASP A 17 -14.06 3.28 -3.56
N GLN A 18 -14.35 4.34 -2.80
CA GLN A 18 -13.43 4.88 -1.79
C GLN A 18 -13.16 3.87 -0.67
N LYS A 19 -14.20 3.20 -0.17
CA LYS A 19 -14.03 2.15 0.86
C LYS A 19 -13.18 1.00 0.33
N ARG A 20 -13.40 0.59 -0.93
CA ARG A 20 -12.62 -0.47 -1.57
C ARG A 20 -11.16 -0.07 -1.76
N LEU A 21 -10.90 1.17 -2.15
CA LEU A 21 -9.54 1.71 -2.28
C LEU A 21 -8.80 1.67 -0.95
N ILE A 22 -9.42 2.13 0.14
CA ILE A 22 -8.81 2.11 1.48
C ILE A 22 -8.47 0.68 1.92
N GLN A 23 -9.38 -0.28 1.68
CA GLN A 23 -9.12 -1.69 1.98
C GLN A 23 -7.92 -2.23 1.20
N LEU A 24 -7.85 -1.95 -0.10
CA LEU A 24 -6.72 -2.35 -0.95
C LEU A 24 -5.39 -1.75 -0.45
N MET A 25 -5.40 -0.49 -0.02
CA MET A 25 -4.20 0.15 0.55
C MET A 25 -3.75 -0.53 1.84
N HIS A 26 -4.67 -0.90 2.74
CA HIS A 26 -4.33 -1.64 3.95
C HIS A 26 -3.81 -3.04 3.64
N GLU A 27 -4.43 -3.76 2.71
CA GLU A 27 -3.97 -5.08 2.27
C GLU A 27 -2.56 -5.01 1.67
N TYR A 28 -2.30 -4.02 0.82
CA TYR A 28 -0.98 -3.78 0.24
C TYR A 28 0.06 -3.50 1.33
N ASN A 29 -0.23 -2.59 2.26
CA ASN A 29 0.69 -2.25 3.34
C ASN A 29 1.00 -3.45 4.23
N ASN A 30 -0.03 -4.23 4.62
CA ASN A 30 0.16 -5.44 5.41
C ASN A 30 1.07 -6.46 4.71
N LEU A 31 0.87 -6.66 3.40
CA LEU A 31 1.71 -7.56 2.61
C LEU A 31 3.15 -7.05 2.49
N LYS A 32 3.33 -5.74 2.26
CA LYS A 32 4.64 -5.09 2.21
C LYS A 32 5.40 -5.26 3.53
N ASP A 33 4.74 -5.03 4.65
CA ASP A 33 5.34 -5.15 5.98
C ASP A 33 5.73 -6.58 6.31
N ALA A 34 4.85 -7.55 6.02
CA ALA A 34 5.15 -8.98 6.19
C ALA A 34 6.37 -9.39 5.36
N THR A 35 6.45 -8.92 4.11
CA THR A 35 7.59 -9.18 3.23
C THR A 35 8.88 -8.57 3.78
N GLN A 36 8.82 -7.36 4.34
CA GLN A 36 9.97 -6.70 4.95
C GLN A 36 10.51 -7.46 6.16
N ILE A 37 9.62 -8.03 6.98
CA ILE A 37 10.00 -8.87 8.14
C ILE A 37 10.75 -10.12 7.66
N VAL A 38 10.22 -10.83 6.66
CA VAL A 38 10.86 -12.03 6.12
C VAL A 38 12.22 -11.69 5.48
N LEU A 39 12.29 -10.60 4.71
CA LEU A 39 13.54 -10.13 4.12
C LEU A 39 14.58 -9.76 5.19
N ALA A 40 14.17 -9.13 6.29
CA ALA A 40 15.06 -8.80 7.40
C ALA A 40 15.60 -10.06 8.08
N ALA A 41 14.75 -11.06 8.36
CA ALA A 41 15.17 -12.33 8.92
C ALA A 41 16.15 -13.07 7.99
N LEU A 42 15.86 -13.09 6.69
CA LEU A 42 16.76 -13.66 5.68
C LEU A 42 18.09 -12.91 5.61
N ALA A 43 18.07 -11.58 5.63
CA ALA A 43 19.28 -10.76 5.62
C ALA A 43 20.17 -11.07 6.83
N GLN A 44 19.58 -11.12 8.03
CA GLN A 44 20.28 -11.50 9.27
C GLN A 44 20.86 -12.91 9.18
N SER A 45 20.07 -13.90 8.75
CA SER A 45 20.52 -15.30 8.64
C SER A 45 21.66 -15.48 7.63
N ASN A 46 21.69 -14.67 6.57
CA ASN A 46 22.74 -14.73 5.54
C ASN A 46 23.91 -13.78 5.84
N GLY A 47 23.87 -13.01 6.93
CA GLY A 47 24.91 -12.03 7.25
C GLY A 47 25.05 -10.90 6.22
N VAL A 48 24.00 -10.61 5.45
CA VAL A 48 24.01 -9.57 4.42
C VAL A 48 23.08 -8.42 4.79
N SER A 49 23.24 -7.28 4.11
CA SER A 49 22.33 -6.15 4.30
C SER A 49 20.95 -6.43 3.70
N LEU A 50 19.93 -5.75 4.24
CA LEU A 50 18.58 -5.79 3.68
C LEU A 50 18.55 -5.30 2.22
N LYS A 51 19.32 -4.26 1.88
CA LYS A 51 19.47 -3.77 0.49
C LYS A 51 19.99 -4.85 -0.45
N SER A 52 20.90 -5.70 0.02
CA SER A 52 21.42 -6.84 -0.76
C SER A 52 20.32 -7.86 -1.04
N MET A 53 19.43 -8.10 -0.08
CA MET A 53 18.27 -8.97 -0.28
C MET A 53 17.26 -8.37 -1.28
N HIS A 54 16.97 -7.07 -1.20
CA HIS A 54 16.15 -6.38 -2.20
C HIS A 54 16.76 -6.52 -3.61
N LYS A 55 18.08 -6.30 -3.76
CA LYS A 55 18.77 -6.48 -5.04
C LYS A 55 18.71 -7.93 -5.53
N LYS A 56 18.89 -8.91 -4.63
CA LYS A 56 18.86 -10.35 -4.95
C LYS A 56 17.51 -10.79 -5.52
N TYR A 57 16.42 -10.27 -4.98
CA TYR A 57 15.05 -10.60 -5.42
C TYR A 57 14.45 -9.57 -6.38
N ASN A 58 15.26 -8.63 -6.87
CA ASN A 58 14.82 -7.54 -7.75
C ASN A 58 13.62 -6.74 -7.20
N LEU A 59 13.63 -6.49 -5.89
CA LEU A 59 12.58 -5.75 -5.19
C LEU A 59 12.94 -4.26 -5.10
N PRO A 60 11.96 -3.36 -5.22
CA PRO A 60 12.17 -1.93 -5.04
C PRO A 60 12.64 -1.63 -3.62
N ILE A 61 13.58 -0.69 -3.48
CA ILE A 61 14.05 -0.21 -2.18
C ILE A 61 13.20 1.01 -1.83
N GLY A 62 12.09 0.77 -1.14
CA GLY A 62 11.24 1.79 -0.52
C GLY A 62 10.61 2.83 -1.44
N GLU A 63 9.37 2.59 -1.84
CA GLU A 63 8.26 3.57 -1.82
C GLU A 63 7.01 2.88 -1.27
#